data_AF-A0A2G2CMD3-F1
#
_entry.id   AF-A0A2G2CMD3-F1
#
_cell.length_a   1.000
_cell.length_b   1.000
_cell.length_c   1.000
_cell.angle_alpha   90.00
_cell.angle_beta   90.00
_cell.angle_gamma   90.00
#
_symmetry.space_group_name_H-M   'P 1'
#
loop_
_entity.id
_entity.type
_entity.pdbx_description
1 polymer ?
#
loop_
_entity_poly.entity_id
_entity_poly.type
_entity_poly.pdbx_seq_one_letter_code
_entity_poly.pdbx_strand_id
1 'polypeptide(L)' 'MIQLNKPLTVVIGILAFGALAFNIYEDPKVSHLFGKEINDWLYRAFWLLIIGLCVYNYIYIDRNTLKNNSKSKLKSKN' A
#
# COMPACT_ATOMS: atom_id res chain seq x y z
N MET A 1 -7.92 -0.01 12.56
CA MET A 1 -7.50 0.56 11.26
C MET A 1 -6.24 1.38 11.49
N ILE A 2 -5.12 0.95 10.93
CA ILE A 2 -3.87 1.73 11.01
C ILE A 2 -4.09 2.98 10.14
N GLN A 3 -4.17 4.15 10.75
CA GLN A 3 -4.27 5.42 10.00
C GLN A 3 -2.88 5.80 9.51
N LEU A 4 -2.50 5.29 8.34
CA LEU A 4 -1.29 5.74 7.67
C LEU A 4 -1.52 7.10 7.00
N ASN A 5 -0.52 7.97 7.05
CA ASN A 5 -0.56 9.23 6.32
C ASN A 5 -0.45 8.99 4.81
N LYS A 6 -1.24 9.72 4.00
CA LYS A 6 -1.25 9.66 2.52
C LYS A 6 0.16 9.52 1.89
N PRO A 7 1.17 10.36 2.22
CA PRO A 7 2.51 10.22 1.66
C PRO A 7 3.22 8.93 2.07
N LEU A 8 3.07 8.48 3.32
CA LEU A 8 3.67 7.23 3.78
C LEU A 8 3.08 6.01 3.05
N THR A 9 1.76 6.01 2.81
CA THR A 9 1.10 4.95 2.04
C THR A 9 1.66 4.85 0.62
N VAL A 10 1.92 5.97 -0.03
CA VAL A 10 2.49 6.01 -1.38
C VAL A 10 3.92 5.50 -1.38
N VAL A 11 4.76 5.94 -0.44
CA VAL A 11 6.16 5.49 -0.34
C VAL A 11 6.23 3.98 -0.13
N ILE A 12 5.44 3.43 0.80
CA ILE A 12 5.40 1.98 1.05
C ILE A 12 4.89 1.23 -0.17
N GLY A 13 3.88 1.76 -0.86
CA GLY A 13 3.36 1.17 -2.09
C GLY A 13 4.41 1.08 -3.20
N ILE A 14 5.21 2.13 -3.41
CA ILE A 14 6.29 2.14 -4.41
C ILE A 14 7.38 1.12 -4.05
N LEU A 15 7.80 1.08 -2.78
CA LEU A 15 8.80 0.12 -2.31
C LEU A 15 8.31 -1.32 -2.46
N ALA A 16 7.06 -1.59 -2.12
CA ALA A 16 6.43 -2.90 -2.27
C ALA A 16 6.34 -3.33 -3.74
N PHE A 17 5.98 -2.40 -4.62
CA PHE A 17 5.95 -2.64 -6.06
C PHE A 17 7.35 -2.91 -6.62
N GLY A 18 8.36 -2.16 -6.19
CA GLY A 18 9.76 -2.37 -6.57
C GLY A 18 10.28 -3.75 -6.14
N ALA A 19 10.01 -4.15 -4.89
CA ALA A 19 10.39 -5.46 -4.37
C ALA A 19 9.72 -6.61 -5.16
N LEU A 20 8.43 -6.47 -5.48
CA LEU A 20 7.71 -7.45 -6.28
C LEU A 20 8.26 -7.52 -7.72
N ALA A 21 8.45 -6.38 -8.37
CA ALA A 21 8.94 -6.32 -9.75
C ALA A 21 10.36 -6.89 -9.86
N PHE A 22 11.23 -6.58 -8.91
CA PHE A 22 12.58 -7.12 -8.85
C PHE A 22 12.56 -8.65 -8.66
N ASN A 23 11.72 -9.16 -7.76
CA ASN A 23 11.56 -10.60 -7.56
C ASN A 23 10.99 -11.34 -8.78
N ILE A 24 10.15 -10.68 -9.57
CA ILE A 24 9.66 -11.25 -10.85
C ILE A 24 10.76 -11.24 -11.90
N TYR A 25 11.58 -10.19 -11.96
CA TYR A 25 12.68 -10.08 -12.91
C TYR A 25 13.81 -11.09 -12.65
N GLU A 26 14.20 -11.25 -11.38
CA GLU A 26 15.29 -12.15 -11.00
C GLU A 26 14.84 -13.63 -10.99
N ASP A 27 13.53 -13.87 -10.87
CA ASP A 27 12.89 -15.19 -10.78
C ASP A 27 13.68 -16.19 -9.89
N PRO A 28 13.96 -15.82 -8.63
CA PRO A 28 14.75 -16.65 -7.75
C PRO A 28 14.00 -17.95 -7.43
N LYS A 29 14.76 -19.02 -7.12
CA LYS A 29 14.21 -20.32 -6.71
C LYS A 29 13.73 -20.38 -5.25
N VAL A 30 14.23 -19.43 -4.45
CA VAL A 30 13.87 -19.23 -3.04
C VAL A 30 13.99 -17.75 -2.72
N SER A 31 13.05 -17.22 -1.95
CA SER A 31 13.03 -15.83 -1.53
C SER A 31 13.22 -15.71 -0.03
N HIS A 32 13.75 -14.59 0.43
CA HIS A 32 13.92 -14.33 1.86
C HIS A 32 13.01 -13.19 2.31
N LEU A 33 12.15 -13.44 3.31
CA LEU A 33 11.48 -12.39 4.08
C LEU A 33 12.03 -12.40 5.50
N PHE A 34 12.45 -11.23 5.99
CA PHE A 34 12.98 -11.05 7.36
C PHE A 34 14.11 -12.04 7.72
N GLY A 35 14.94 -12.41 6.74
CA GLY A 35 16.04 -13.36 6.92
C GLY A 35 15.62 -14.84 6.96
N LYS A 36 14.33 -15.16 6.77
CA LYS A 36 13.83 -16.53 6.67
C LYS A 36 13.53 -16.89 5.22
N GLU A 37 13.89 -18.11 4.83
CA GLU A 37 13.54 -18.67 3.54
C GLU A 37 12.03 -18.89 3.44
N ILE A 38 11.47 -18.46 2.32
CA ILE A 38 10.06 -18.59 1.99
C ILE A 38 9.94 -18.90 0.50
N ASN A 39 8.89 -19.66 0.17
CA ASN A 39 8.48 -19.89 -1.20
C ASN A 39 8.26 -18.57 -1.98
N ASP A 40 8.78 -18.47 -3.19
CA ASP A 40 8.68 -17.25 -4.03
C ASP A 40 7.23 -16.88 -4.31
N TRP A 41 6.36 -17.87 -4.49
CA TRP A 41 4.93 -17.63 -4.66
C TRP A 41 4.30 -16.93 -3.45
N LEU A 42 4.72 -17.33 -2.24
CA LEU A 42 4.26 -16.69 -1.01
C LEU A 42 4.87 -15.29 -0.86
N TYR A 43 6.11 -15.10 -1.30
CA TYR A 43 6.78 -13.80 -1.29
C TYR A 43 6.04 -12.81 -2.19
N ARG A 44 5.70 -13.23 -3.40
CA ARG A 44 4.94 -12.44 -4.38
C ARG A 44 3.54 -12.13 -3.86
N ALA A 45 2.85 -13.12 -3.27
CA ALA A 45 1.54 -12.92 -2.66
C ALA A 45 1.59 -11.91 -1.49
N PHE A 46 2.63 -11.97 -0.67
CA PHE A 46 2.85 -11.01 0.41
C PHE A 46 2.97 -9.58 -0.12
N TRP A 47 3.81 -9.33 -1.12
CA TRP A 47 3.95 -7.99 -1.68
C TRP A 47 2.71 -7.51 -2.43
N LEU A 48 2.00 -8.39 -3.13
CA LEU A 48 0.70 -8.06 -3.73
C LEU A 48 -0.33 -7.63 -2.69
N LEU A 49 -0.37 -8.30 -1.53
CA LEU A 49 -1.24 -7.91 -0.42
C LEU A 49 -0.88 -6.50 0.09
N ILE A 50 0.41 -6.21 0.28
CA ILE A 50 0.86 -4.88 0.71
C ILE A 50 0.47 -3.80 -0.30
N ILE A 51 0.66 -4.04 -1.59
CA ILE A 51 0.25 -3.12 -2.66
C ILE A 51 -1.27 -2.88 -2.61
N GLY A 52 -2.06 -3.95 -2.52
CA GLY A 52 -3.52 -3.86 -2.42
C GLY A 52 -3.98 -3.06 -1.20
N LEU A 53 -3.35 -3.29 -0.04
CA LEU A 53 -3.60 -2.50 1.18
C LEU A 53 -3.22 -1.04 1.01
N CYS A 54 -2.13 -0.72 0.29
CA CYS A 54 -1.75 0.66 0.01
C CYS A 54 -2.77 1.35 -0.89
N VAL A 55 -3.22 0.68 -1.95
CA VAL A 55 -4.27 1.21 -2.84
C VAL A 55 -5.58 1.44 -2.07
N TYR A 56 -5.99 0.47 -1.26
CA TYR A 56 -7.20 0.59 -0.42
C TYR A 56 -7.09 1.77 0.55
N ASN A 57 -5.98 1.89 1.28
CA ASN A 57 -5.76 3.01 2.20
C ASN A 57 -5.71 4.36 1.47
N TYR A 58 -5.09 4.42 0.29
CA TYR A 58 -5.04 5.65 -0.50
C TYR A 58 -6.45 6.11 -0.89
N ILE A 59 -7.29 5.21 -1.43
CA ILE A 59 -8.68 5.51 -1.79
C ILE A 59 -9.50 5.88 -0.54
N TYR A 60 -9.30 5.17 0.57
CA TYR A 60 -10.00 5.44 1.82
C TYR A 60 -9.69 6.82 2.39
N ILE A 61 -8.39 7.19 2.47
CA ILE A 61 -7.97 8.52 2.90
C ILE A 61 -8.53 9.58 1.95
N ASP A 62 -8.51 9.31 0.64
CA ASP A 62 -9.05 10.23 -0.35
C ASP A 62 -10.55 10.51 -0.15
N ARG A 63 -11.37 9.46 -0.01
CA ARG A 63 -12.81 9.60 0.30
C ARG A 63 -13.05 10.36 1.60
N ASN A 64 -12.26 10.12 2.63
CA ASN A 64 -12.38 10.84 3.90
C ASN A 64 -12.00 12.32 3.76
N THR A 65 -10.97 12.65 2.98
CA THR A 65 -10.62 14.05 2.70
C THR A 65 -11.72 14.78 1.94
N LEU A 66 -12.34 14.15 0.95
CA LEU A 66 -13.47 14.72 0.21
C LEU A 66 -14.70 14.95 1.12
N LYS A 67 -15.01 13.98 1.99
CA LYS A 67 -16.13 14.08 2.94
C LYS A 67 -15.94 15.22 3.94
N ASN A 68 -14.73 15.39 4.47
CA ASN A 68 -14.42 16.46 5.42
C ASN A 68 -14.46 17.85 4.75
N ASN A 69 -13.93 17.97 3.53
CA ASN A 69 -14.00 19.20 2.76
C ASN A 69 -15.45 19.61 2.44
N SER A 70 -16.30 18.64 2.06
CA SER A 70 -17.73 18.89 1.82
C SER A 70 -18.45 19.42 3.06
N LYS A 71 -18.23 18.80 4.23
CA LYS A 71 -18.80 19.28 5.50
C LYS A 71 -18.31 20.67 5.89
N SER A 72 -17.03 20.97 5.66
CA SER A 72 -16.46 22.30 5.97
C SER A 72 -17.08 23.41 5.12
N LYS A 73 -17.31 23.15 3.81
CA LYS A 73 -17.98 24.11 2.92
C LYS A 73 -19.42 24.39 3.34
N LEU A 74 -20.14 23.37 3.83
CA LEU A 74 -21.53 23.52 4.28
C LEU A 74 -21.62 24.37 5.56
N LYS A 75 -20.66 24.21 6.48
CA LYS A 75 -20.59 25.00 7.72
C LYS A 75 -20.19 26.46 7.49
N SER A 76 -19.37 26.74 6.46
CA SER A 76 -18.98 28.13 6.11
C SER A 76 -20.09 28.93 5.41
N LYS A 77 -21.15 28.26 4.95
CA LYS A 77 -22.23 28.88 4.15
C LYS A 77 -23.50 29.17 4.97
N ASN A 78 -23.60 28.63 6.18
CA ASN A 78 -24.64 28.92 7.17
C ASN A 78 -24.10 29.88 8.22
#